data_AF-A0A3B6KQG1-F1
#
_entry.id   AF-A0A3B6KQG1-F1
#
_cell.length_a   1.000
_cell.length_b   1.000
_cell.length_c   1.000
_cell.angle_alpha   90.00
_cell.angle_beta   90.00
_cell.angle_gamma   90.00
#
_symmetry.space_group_name_H-M   'P 1'
#
loop_
_entity.id
_entity.type
_entity.pdbx_description
1 polymer ?
#
loop_
_entity_poly.entity_id
_entity_poly.type
_entity_poly.pdbx_seq_one_letter_code
_entity_poly.pdbx_strand_id
1 'polypeptide(L)'
;MSSKRHSDVLGVGRKAKRQRQRRHLYFVVDDGDGYAIRKMDLSSEYESDDDAARHEDGEIETVGAAWSPLPEALIRLPAQTGEFFVASGTKILVTDCGWPEHAVPVFDVHSRSLTLGPRPHSRTCPHTPIYMPVGRNVVSVDAGFAWSWDKLADKPPFRRVDVTCHAAHPDGRTLFVSTVNKGAPATFTLDTGAEDGVAVWKQRGRWKLPFKGQALFDPALDAWVGLSGDKDTLGHLCSSDVPPVEADDAGSEMAPLWRLSKEKMLCGDPGEEHLGADLVYMGGRSKFCILQCFSIVYGEKDDDHDDEGDPYQEDDVDVDESDRYKEKVNEENLPRRHLLQLITFTLKDDKNGQLTTAKRRRVRCFELLRHADPLFDDIRAFWI
;
A
#
# COMPACT_ATOMS: atom_id res chain seq x y z
N MET A 1 -53.38 -44.70 38.07
CA MET A 1 -54.28 -43.53 38.02
C MET A 1 -53.44 -42.28 37.80
N SER A 2 -53.73 -41.53 36.73
CA SER A 2 -53.40 -40.12 36.40
C SER A 2 -52.01 -39.54 36.71
N SER A 3 -51.40 -38.66 35.90
CA SER A 3 -51.67 -38.08 34.58
C SER A 3 -50.46 -37.18 34.23
N LYS A 4 -50.12 -37.15 32.93
CA LYS A 4 -49.31 -36.19 32.16
C LYS A 4 -48.82 -34.89 32.84
N ARG A 5 -47.57 -34.50 32.50
CA ARG A 5 -47.31 -33.37 31.57
C ARG A 5 -45.88 -33.39 31.02
N HIS A 6 -45.81 -33.38 29.69
CA HIS A 6 -44.66 -33.16 28.82
C HIS A 6 -44.43 -31.65 28.72
N SER A 7 -43.17 -31.21 28.70
CA SER A 7 -42.80 -29.95 28.04
C SER A 7 -41.37 -30.04 27.57
N ASP A 8 -41.24 -30.23 26.26
CA ASP A 8 -40.04 -30.04 25.47
C ASP A 8 -39.50 -28.61 25.68
N VAL A 9 -38.20 -28.50 25.95
CA VAL A 9 -37.45 -27.27 25.66
C VAL A 9 -36.25 -27.67 24.81
N LEU A 10 -36.47 -27.58 23.51
CA LEU A 10 -35.43 -27.45 22.50
C LEU A 10 -34.61 -26.19 22.82
N GLY A 11 -33.50 -26.38 23.53
CA GLY A 11 -32.45 -25.37 23.67
C GLY A 11 -31.73 -25.21 22.35
N VAL A 12 -32.30 -24.42 21.44
CA VAL A 12 -31.62 -23.90 20.26
C VAL A 12 -30.47 -23.02 20.75
N GLY A 13 -29.27 -23.61 20.81
CA GLY A 13 -28.03 -22.91 21.06
C GLY A 13 -27.74 -21.95 19.91
N ARG A 14 -28.31 -20.75 19.96
CA ARG A 14 -27.87 -19.61 19.16
C ARG A 14 -26.46 -19.26 19.62
N LYS A 15 -25.46 -19.86 18.96
CA LYS A 15 -24.08 -19.34 18.98
C LYS A 15 -24.18 -17.87 18.58
N ALA A 16 -23.93 -16.98 19.53
CA ALA A 16 -23.80 -15.56 19.27
C ALA A 16 -22.66 -15.40 18.25
N LYS A 17 -23.01 -15.17 16.98
CA LYS A 17 -22.07 -14.63 16.01
C LYS A 17 -21.61 -13.29 16.60
N ARG A 18 -20.39 -13.24 17.17
CA ARG A 18 -19.67 -11.98 17.35
C ARG A 18 -19.76 -11.29 15.99
N GLN A 19 -20.53 -10.21 15.89
CA GLN A 19 -20.45 -9.32 14.73
C GLN A 19 -19.00 -8.85 14.69
N ARG A 20 -18.18 -9.51 13.88
CA ARG A 20 -16.90 -8.97 13.44
C ARG A 20 -17.25 -7.61 12.84
N GLN A 21 -16.68 -6.54 13.37
CA GLN A 21 -16.75 -5.23 12.72
C GLN A 21 -16.29 -5.44 11.28
N ARG A 22 -17.19 -5.16 10.32
CA ARG A 22 -16.88 -5.26 8.90
C ARG A 22 -15.85 -4.20 8.58
N ARG A 23 -14.64 -4.65 8.23
CA ARG A 23 -13.58 -3.80 7.73
C ARG A 23 -13.68 -3.68 6.22
N HIS A 24 -13.20 -2.57 5.70
CA HIS A 24 -13.21 -2.27 4.28
C HIS A 24 -11.85 -1.74 3.84
N LEU A 25 -11.58 -1.88 2.55
CA LEU A 25 -10.42 -1.25 1.96
C LEU A 25 -10.79 0.19 1.62
N TYR A 26 -10.01 1.12 2.13
CA TYR A 26 -10.04 2.53 1.75
C TYR A 26 -8.76 2.83 1.00
N PHE A 27 -8.84 3.57 -0.10
CA PHE A 27 -7.66 3.94 -0.85
C PHE A 27 -7.80 5.33 -1.43
N VAL A 28 -6.65 5.95 -1.65
CA VAL A 28 -6.53 7.33 -2.13
C VAL A 28 -5.80 7.31 -3.46
N VAL A 29 -6.37 8.04 -4.42
CA VAL A 29 -5.88 8.17 -5.79
C VAL A 29 -6.03 9.62 -6.21
N ASP A 30 -5.05 10.15 -6.93
CA ASP A 30 -5.20 11.42 -7.63
C ASP A 30 -6.02 11.20 -8.92
N ASP A 31 -7.18 11.84 -8.98
CA ASP A 31 -8.08 11.79 -10.14
C ASP A 31 -7.75 12.89 -11.19
N GLY A 32 -6.71 13.70 -10.98
CA GLY A 32 -6.30 14.83 -11.84
C GLY A 32 -6.88 16.19 -11.41
N ASP A 33 -8.04 16.18 -10.75
CA ASP A 33 -8.64 17.37 -10.11
C ASP A 33 -8.40 17.41 -8.58
N GLY A 34 -7.58 16.48 -8.07
CA GLY A 34 -7.37 16.25 -6.65
C GLY A 34 -7.52 14.81 -6.19
N TYR A 35 -7.28 14.60 -4.91
CA TYR A 35 -7.29 13.29 -4.29
C TYR A 35 -8.71 12.83 -3.94
N ALA A 36 -9.05 11.60 -4.34
CA ALA A 36 -10.31 10.95 -4.03
C ALA A 36 -10.10 9.81 -3.04
N ILE A 37 -10.77 9.86 -1.88
CA ILE A 37 -10.83 8.73 -0.95
C ILE A 37 -11.99 7.82 -1.37
N ARG A 38 -11.68 6.58 -1.74
CA ARG A 38 -12.64 5.59 -2.23
C ARG A 38 -12.72 4.41 -1.26
N LYS A 39 -13.86 3.72 -1.26
CA LYS A 39 -14.13 2.55 -0.42
C LYS A 39 -14.43 1.33 -1.29
N MET A 40 -13.87 0.19 -0.92
CA MET A 40 -14.17 -1.10 -1.54
C MET A 40 -14.55 -2.16 -0.50
N ASP A 41 -15.61 -2.92 -0.82
CA ASP A 41 -16.01 -4.07 -0.03
C ASP A 41 -15.29 -5.34 -0.52
N LEU A 42 -14.42 -5.86 0.34
CA LEU A 42 -13.68 -7.10 0.15
C LEU A 42 -14.09 -8.17 1.19
N SER A 43 -15.20 -7.96 1.92
CA SER A 43 -15.61 -8.83 3.02
C SER A 43 -15.88 -10.28 2.58
N SER A 44 -16.44 -10.48 1.38
CA SER A 44 -16.64 -11.82 0.82
C SER A 44 -15.31 -12.51 0.50
N GLU A 45 -14.30 -11.78 0.05
CA GLU A 45 -12.95 -12.32 -0.23
C GLU A 45 -12.22 -12.64 1.07
N TYR A 46 -12.38 -11.76 2.06
CA TYR A 46 -11.85 -11.94 3.41
C TYR A 46 -12.41 -13.18 4.11
N GLU A 47 -13.69 -13.52 3.91
CA GLU A 47 -14.33 -14.68 4.55
C GLU A 47 -14.24 -15.97 3.71
N SER A 48 -14.29 -15.89 2.38
CA SER A 48 -14.42 -17.05 1.48
C SER A 48 -13.19 -17.94 1.39
N ASP A 49 -11.99 -17.44 1.66
CA ASP A 49 -10.77 -18.24 1.49
C ASP A 49 -10.40 -19.08 2.73
N ASP A 50 -11.32 -19.20 3.70
CA ASP A 50 -11.10 -20.07 4.85
C ASP A 50 -10.96 -21.56 4.47
N ASP A 51 -11.54 -21.96 3.33
CA ASP A 51 -11.51 -23.32 2.77
C ASP A 51 -10.43 -23.52 1.69
N ALA A 52 -9.98 -22.46 1.00
CA ALA A 52 -9.06 -22.55 -0.14
C ALA A 52 -7.60 -22.85 0.25
N ALA A 53 -7.22 -22.63 1.51
CA ALA A 53 -5.88 -22.96 2.02
C ALA A 53 -5.58 -24.48 2.05
N ARG A 54 -6.55 -25.34 1.72
CA ARG A 54 -6.43 -26.82 1.77
C ARG A 54 -6.04 -27.49 0.45
N HIS A 55 -6.03 -26.78 -0.67
CA HIS A 55 -5.69 -27.37 -1.97
C HIS A 55 -4.25 -27.01 -2.36
N GLU A 56 -3.34 -27.97 -2.17
CA GLU A 56 -1.88 -27.78 -2.31
C GLU A 56 -1.33 -28.05 -3.72
N ASP A 57 -2.13 -28.58 -4.66
CA ASP A 57 -1.68 -29.03 -6.00
C ASP A 57 -2.49 -28.36 -7.14
N GLY A 58 -1.82 -27.78 -8.16
CA GLY A 58 -2.41 -26.86 -9.18
C GLY A 58 -1.63 -25.56 -9.47
N GLU A 59 -1.93 -24.88 -10.58
CA GLU A 59 -1.36 -23.57 -10.96
C GLU A 59 -2.00 -22.39 -10.19
N ILE A 60 -1.41 -21.19 -10.28
CA ILE A 60 -1.98 -19.97 -9.70
C ILE A 60 -3.26 -19.62 -10.46
N GLU A 61 -4.37 -19.54 -9.74
CA GLU A 61 -5.67 -19.16 -10.30
C GLU A 61 -5.94 -17.68 -9.98
N THR A 62 -5.95 -16.86 -11.03
CA THR A 62 -6.33 -15.44 -10.95
C THR A 62 -7.80 -15.28 -11.28
N VAL A 63 -8.60 -14.85 -10.30
CA VAL A 63 -10.04 -14.64 -10.45
C VAL A 63 -10.34 -13.13 -10.49
N GLY A 64 -11.08 -12.67 -11.50
CA GLY A 64 -11.67 -11.31 -11.48
C GLY A 64 -10.99 -10.23 -12.34
N ALA A 65 -10.17 -10.58 -13.33
CA ALA A 65 -9.47 -9.61 -14.20
C ALA A 65 -10.37 -8.75 -15.13
N ALA A 66 -11.68 -8.72 -14.92
CA ALA A 66 -12.59 -7.88 -15.69
C ALA A 66 -12.44 -6.41 -15.28
N TRP A 67 -12.28 -5.54 -16.28
CA TRP A 67 -12.21 -4.09 -16.09
C TRP A 67 -13.51 -3.56 -15.48
N SER A 68 -13.37 -2.70 -14.48
CA SER A 68 -14.49 -2.05 -13.81
C SER A 68 -14.21 -0.55 -13.65
N PRO A 69 -15.25 0.31 -13.64
CA PRO A 69 -15.08 1.69 -13.25
C PRO A 69 -14.64 1.79 -11.79
N LEU A 70 -13.87 2.83 -11.45
CA LEU A 70 -13.49 3.09 -10.06
C LEU A 70 -14.74 3.26 -9.16
N PRO A 71 -14.73 2.70 -7.93
CA PRO A 71 -15.80 2.92 -6.96
C PRO A 71 -15.98 4.41 -6.65
N GLU A 72 -17.21 4.90 -6.51
CA GLU A 72 -17.49 6.33 -6.24
C GLU A 72 -16.64 6.91 -5.09
N ALA A 73 -16.17 8.15 -5.26
CA ALA A 73 -15.41 8.87 -4.24
C ALA A 73 -16.30 9.19 -3.03
N LEU A 74 -15.87 8.81 -1.83
CA LEU A 74 -16.53 9.20 -0.59
C LEU A 74 -16.34 10.68 -0.28
N ILE A 75 -15.15 11.20 -0.58
CA ILE A 75 -14.79 12.59 -0.47
C ILE A 75 -13.72 12.89 -1.53
N ARG A 76 -13.80 14.09 -2.11
CA ARG A 76 -12.80 14.67 -3.00
C ARG A 76 -12.13 15.82 -2.27
N LEU A 77 -10.82 15.84 -2.32
CA LEU A 77 -9.99 16.86 -1.73
C LEU A 77 -9.27 17.57 -2.87
N PRO A 78 -9.31 18.91 -2.94
CA PRO A 78 -8.64 19.62 -4.01
C PRO A 78 -7.13 19.33 -3.96
N ALA A 79 -6.51 19.03 -5.10
CA ALA A 79 -5.06 18.88 -5.16
C ALA A 79 -4.39 20.17 -4.68
N GLN A 80 -3.73 20.11 -3.52
CA GLN A 80 -2.69 21.04 -3.14
C GLN A 80 -1.34 20.33 -3.28
N THR A 81 -0.27 21.09 -3.50
CA THR A 81 1.04 20.51 -3.79
C THR A 81 1.61 19.78 -2.58
N GLY A 82 1.68 18.45 -2.67
CA GLY A 82 2.34 17.60 -1.66
C GLY A 82 1.40 17.15 -0.54
N GLU A 83 0.27 16.52 -0.89
CA GLU A 83 -0.59 15.83 0.08
C GLU A 83 -0.01 14.45 0.43
N PHE A 84 -0.06 14.10 1.71
CA PHE A 84 0.34 12.79 2.25
C PHE A 84 -0.77 12.24 3.11
N PHE A 85 -1.01 10.94 2.96
CA PHE A 85 -2.07 10.22 3.66
C PHE A 85 -1.49 9.21 4.63
N VAL A 86 -2.03 9.17 5.85
CA VAL A 86 -1.69 8.17 6.87
C VAL A 86 -2.92 7.83 7.69
N ALA A 87 -3.09 6.56 8.03
CA ALA A 87 -4.21 6.11 8.85
C ALA A 87 -3.78 5.80 10.29
N SER A 88 -4.64 6.16 11.25
CA SER A 88 -4.58 5.68 12.63
C SER A 88 -5.99 5.38 13.13
N GLY A 89 -6.24 4.11 13.47
CA GLY A 89 -7.59 3.65 13.82
C GLY A 89 -8.58 3.85 12.67
N THR A 90 -9.68 4.58 12.92
CA THR A 90 -10.72 4.88 11.91
C THR A 90 -10.47 6.16 11.10
N LYS A 91 -9.33 6.82 11.34
CA LYS A 91 -9.07 8.16 10.84
C LYS A 91 -7.98 8.12 9.79
N ILE A 92 -8.26 8.72 8.64
CA ILE A 92 -7.28 9.01 7.59
C ILE A 92 -6.92 10.49 7.74
N LEU A 93 -5.67 10.74 8.06
CA LEU A 93 -5.10 12.07 8.13
C LEU A 93 -4.67 12.47 6.72
N VAL A 94 -5.08 13.66 6.33
CA VAL A 94 -4.66 14.30 5.09
C VAL A 94 -3.74 15.42 5.51
N THR A 95 -2.47 15.31 5.16
CA THR A 95 -1.48 16.29 5.54
C THR A 95 -0.94 16.92 4.29
N ASP A 96 -0.98 18.24 4.19
CA ASP A 96 -0.56 18.96 3.00
C ASP A 96 0.30 20.16 3.39
N CYS A 97 1.10 20.62 2.45
CA CYS A 97 1.99 21.76 2.54
C CYS A 97 1.25 23.12 2.50
N GLY A 98 -0.02 23.18 2.06
CA GLY A 98 -0.79 24.42 1.87
C GLY A 98 -1.83 24.78 2.96
N TRP A 99 -2.21 23.87 3.85
CA TRP A 99 -3.20 24.14 4.94
C TRP A 99 -2.63 25.01 6.06
N PRO A 100 -3.48 25.69 6.87
CA PRO A 100 -3.05 26.51 8.00
C PRO A 100 -2.05 25.80 8.93
N GLU A 101 -1.10 26.55 9.47
CA GLU A 101 0.08 26.08 10.20
C GLU A 101 -0.21 25.20 11.44
N HIS A 102 -1.47 25.06 11.86
CA HIS A 102 -1.82 24.47 13.15
C HIS A 102 -2.82 23.29 13.08
N ALA A 103 -3.40 22.99 11.92
CA ALA A 103 -4.36 21.90 11.79
C ALA A 103 -4.17 21.08 10.50
N VAL A 104 -4.54 19.80 10.57
CA VAL A 104 -4.60 18.86 9.43
C VAL A 104 -6.03 18.35 9.27
N PRO A 105 -6.57 18.26 8.04
CA PRO A 105 -7.83 17.58 7.81
C PRO A 105 -7.75 16.10 8.20
N VAL A 106 -8.78 15.61 8.89
CA VAL A 106 -8.89 14.22 9.35
C VAL A 106 -10.25 13.68 8.94
N PHE A 107 -10.25 12.74 8.01
CA PHE A 107 -11.44 12.04 7.56
C PHE A 107 -11.67 10.78 8.42
N ASP A 108 -12.75 10.77 9.19
CA ASP A 108 -13.15 9.59 9.95
C ASP A 108 -14.08 8.71 9.09
N VAL A 109 -13.60 7.53 8.72
CA VAL A 109 -14.34 6.64 7.81
C VAL A 109 -15.59 6.04 8.45
N HIS A 110 -15.67 6.03 9.79
CA HIS A 110 -16.81 5.50 10.53
C HIS A 110 -17.99 6.49 10.50
N SER A 111 -17.74 7.75 10.85
CA SER A 111 -18.76 8.81 10.82
C SER A 111 -18.91 9.47 9.45
N ARG A 112 -17.98 9.21 8.51
CA ARG A 112 -17.89 9.90 7.20
C ARG A 112 -17.84 11.41 7.34
N SER A 113 -17.11 11.89 8.34
CA SER A 113 -16.99 13.31 8.65
C SER A 113 -15.55 13.76 8.50
N LEU A 114 -15.36 14.95 7.92
CA LEU A 114 -14.08 15.64 7.91
C LEU A 114 -14.00 16.53 9.16
N THR A 115 -12.92 16.39 9.92
CA THR A 115 -12.62 17.16 11.13
C THR A 115 -11.23 17.77 11.04
N LEU A 116 -10.89 18.69 11.93
CA LEU A 116 -9.53 19.25 12.02
C LEU A 116 -8.82 18.62 13.20
N GLY A 117 -7.65 18.02 12.94
CA GLY A 117 -6.75 17.50 13.95
C GLY A 117 -5.54 18.41 14.17
N PRO A 118 -4.87 18.33 15.33
CA PRO A 118 -3.57 18.95 15.58
C PRO A 118 -2.57 18.71 14.44
N ARG A 119 -1.91 19.76 13.97
CA ARG A 119 -0.76 19.61 13.08
C ARG A 119 0.50 19.34 13.90
N PRO A 120 1.35 18.38 13.48
CA PRO A 120 2.72 18.27 13.99
C PRO A 120 3.42 19.62 13.84
N HIS A 121 3.96 20.20 14.91
CA HIS A 121 4.64 21.50 14.86
C HIS A 121 5.95 21.39 14.06
N SER A 122 5.91 21.56 12.73
CA SER A 122 7.10 21.85 11.92
C SER A 122 7.15 23.36 11.68
N ARG A 123 7.95 24.08 12.47
CA ARG A 123 8.13 25.55 12.31
C ARG A 123 9.07 25.90 11.15
N THR A 124 9.62 24.92 10.45
CA THR A 124 10.64 25.13 9.42
C THR A 124 10.40 24.22 8.22
N CYS A 125 9.73 24.80 7.22
CA CYS A 125 9.65 24.36 5.83
C CYS A 125 8.81 23.11 5.51
N PRO A 126 7.91 23.19 4.52
CA PRO A 126 7.09 22.08 4.05
C PRO A 126 7.87 21.24 3.02
N HIS A 127 8.55 20.19 3.44
CA HIS A 127 9.22 19.29 2.50
C HIS A 127 8.89 17.82 2.76
N THR A 128 7.88 17.34 2.04
CA THR A 128 7.60 15.92 1.76
C THR A 128 7.82 14.93 2.93
N PRO A 129 7.15 15.11 4.09
CA PRO A 129 7.35 14.27 5.28
C PRO A 129 7.05 12.79 5.04
N ILE A 130 7.69 11.92 5.83
CA ILE A 130 7.31 10.51 5.93
C ILE A 130 6.52 10.32 7.23
N TYR A 131 5.27 9.90 7.11
CA TYR A 131 4.43 9.52 8.24
C TYR A 131 4.53 8.02 8.49
N MET A 132 4.80 7.66 9.73
CA MET A 132 5.05 6.29 10.16
C MET A 132 4.08 5.94 11.30
N PRO A 133 3.03 5.16 11.05
CA PRO A 133 2.10 4.76 12.09
C PRO A 133 2.74 3.74 13.04
N VAL A 134 2.52 3.91 14.35
CA VAL A 134 2.99 3.00 15.41
C VAL A 134 1.96 2.94 16.53
N GLY A 135 1.29 1.80 16.68
CA GLY A 135 0.16 1.66 17.58
C GLY A 135 -0.98 2.62 17.22
N ARG A 136 -1.29 3.56 18.11
CA ARG A 136 -2.25 4.66 17.87
C ARG A 136 -1.57 5.97 17.49
N ASN A 137 -0.26 6.03 17.59
CA ASN A 137 0.54 7.21 17.29
C ASN A 137 0.91 7.23 15.81
N VAL A 138 1.19 8.43 15.33
CA VAL A 138 1.82 8.65 14.02
C VAL A 138 3.07 9.46 14.29
N VAL A 139 4.21 8.93 13.83
CA VAL A 139 5.48 9.65 13.87
C VAL A 139 5.70 10.32 12.51
N SER A 140 5.91 11.62 12.50
CA SER A 140 6.32 12.33 11.28
C SER A 140 7.82 12.55 11.29
N VAL A 141 8.53 12.13 10.24
CA VAL A 141 9.92 12.51 10.00
C VAL A 141 9.97 13.51 8.85
N ASP A 142 10.34 14.74 9.19
CA ASP A 142 10.62 15.85 8.27
C ASP A 142 12.11 16.24 8.40
N ALA A 143 12.60 17.24 7.66
CA ALA A 143 13.97 17.76 7.60
C ALA A 143 14.55 18.29 8.94
N GLY A 144 14.47 17.51 10.01
CA GLY A 144 15.07 17.75 11.31
C GLY A 144 14.19 17.47 12.53
N PHE A 145 12.97 16.94 12.37
CA PHE A 145 12.05 16.75 13.51
C PHE A 145 11.33 15.42 13.44
N ALA A 146 11.19 14.77 14.60
CA ALA A 146 10.26 13.68 14.82
C ALA A 146 9.14 14.18 15.75
N TRP A 147 7.88 13.94 15.41
CA TRP A 147 6.74 14.31 16.26
C TRP A 147 5.80 13.13 16.41
N SER A 148 5.31 12.91 17.63
CA SER A 148 4.20 12.00 17.91
C SER A 148 3.06 12.79 18.56
N TRP A 149 1.82 12.30 18.40
CA TRP A 149 0.59 12.95 18.84
C TRP A 149 0.57 13.41 20.30
N ASP A 150 1.33 12.75 21.17
CA ASP A 150 1.37 13.07 22.60
C ASP A 150 2.75 13.56 23.09
N LYS A 151 3.83 13.41 22.30
CA LYS A 151 5.21 13.57 22.78
C LYS A 151 6.17 14.10 21.70
N LEU A 152 7.08 15.00 22.13
CA LEU A 152 8.20 15.46 21.31
C LEU A 152 9.18 14.29 21.13
N ALA A 153 9.57 14.00 19.89
CA ALA A 153 10.65 13.05 19.63
C ALA A 153 11.92 13.82 19.29
N ASP A 154 13.06 13.27 19.68
CA ASP A 154 14.35 13.87 19.35
C ASP A 154 14.52 13.97 17.82
N LYS A 155 15.32 14.96 17.40
CA LYS A 155 15.70 15.11 16.00
C LYS A 155 16.28 13.78 15.48
N PRO A 156 15.78 13.23 14.38
CA PRO A 156 16.29 11.97 13.84
C PRO A 156 17.78 12.11 13.48
N PRO A 157 18.61 11.08 13.76
CA PRO A 157 20.05 11.08 13.48
C PRO A 157 20.37 10.84 11.99
N PHE A 158 19.38 11.00 11.11
CA PHE A 158 19.46 10.74 9.67
C PHE A 158 18.61 11.76 8.91
N ARG A 159 18.83 11.87 7.60
CA ARG A 159 18.01 12.71 6.74
C ARG A 159 16.82 11.90 6.23
N ARG A 160 15.67 12.54 6.06
CA ARG A 160 14.48 11.94 5.44
C ARG A 160 14.78 11.26 4.10
N VAL A 161 15.58 11.90 3.24
CA VAL A 161 15.95 11.38 1.91
C VAL A 161 16.76 10.08 1.97
N ASP A 162 17.36 9.77 3.12
CA ASP A 162 18.12 8.54 3.31
C ASP A 162 17.20 7.38 3.74
N VAL A 163 15.95 7.64 4.16
CA VAL A 163 15.00 6.62 4.63
C VAL A 163 14.58 5.72 3.48
N THR A 164 14.77 4.41 3.64
CA THR A 164 14.36 3.41 2.65
C THR A 164 13.07 2.70 3.06
N CYS A 165 12.93 2.41 4.35
CA CYS A 165 11.74 1.77 4.89
C CYS A 165 11.57 1.98 6.39
N HIS A 166 10.36 1.67 6.87
CA HIS A 166 10.02 1.70 8.28
C HIS A 166 9.06 0.56 8.63
N ALA A 167 9.11 0.10 9.89
CA ALA A 167 8.26 -0.98 10.39
C ALA A 167 7.87 -0.72 11.84
N ALA A 168 6.58 -0.82 12.16
CA ALA A 168 6.14 -0.81 13.55
C ALA A 168 6.45 -2.18 14.20
N HIS A 169 7.06 -2.15 15.37
CA HIS A 169 7.28 -3.35 16.17
C HIS A 169 5.93 -3.85 16.74
N PRO A 170 5.71 -5.17 16.88
CA PRO A 170 4.49 -5.74 17.43
C PRO A 170 4.15 -5.33 18.87
N ASP A 171 5.08 -4.70 19.59
CA ASP A 171 4.82 -4.09 20.91
C ASP A 171 3.88 -2.87 20.85
N GLY A 172 3.60 -2.35 19.65
CA GLY A 172 2.74 -1.20 19.42
C GLY A 172 3.33 0.14 19.86
N ARG A 173 4.63 0.20 20.15
CA ARG A 173 5.32 1.36 20.74
C ARG A 173 6.65 1.68 20.05
N THR A 174 7.36 0.67 19.59
CA THR A 174 8.68 0.84 18.97
C THR A 174 8.57 0.91 17.46
N LEU A 175 9.28 1.84 16.85
CA LEU A 175 9.37 2.00 15.40
C LEU A 175 10.79 1.69 14.95
N PHE A 176 10.93 0.88 13.89
CA PHE A 176 12.20 0.65 13.20
C PHE A 176 12.24 1.47 11.92
N VAL A 177 13.39 2.09 11.64
CA VAL A 177 13.61 2.89 10.44
C VAL A 177 14.96 2.51 9.84
N SER A 178 14.97 2.04 8.60
CA SER A 178 16.19 1.78 7.86
C SER A 178 16.50 2.92 6.90
N THR A 179 17.79 3.20 6.77
CA THR A 179 18.32 4.28 5.94
C THR A 179 19.52 3.81 5.13
N VAL A 180 19.80 4.49 4.02
CA VAL A 180 21.02 4.36 3.24
C VAL A 180 21.57 5.73 2.92
N ASN A 181 22.69 6.12 3.53
CA ASN A 181 23.37 7.38 3.24
C ASN A 181 24.66 7.08 2.46
N LYS A 182 24.74 7.55 1.21
CA LYS A 182 25.90 7.34 0.33
C LYS A 182 26.36 5.87 0.27
N GLY A 183 25.40 4.95 0.20
CA GLY A 183 25.65 3.51 0.15
C GLY A 183 25.89 2.82 1.49
N ALA A 184 25.97 3.56 2.61
CA ALA A 184 26.09 3.00 3.94
C ALA A 184 24.72 2.73 4.57
N PRO A 185 24.32 1.46 4.79
CA PRO A 185 23.06 1.13 5.43
C PRO A 185 23.13 1.30 6.95
N ALA A 186 22.03 1.75 7.55
CA ALA A 186 21.84 1.77 9.00
C ALA A 186 20.37 1.58 9.37
N THR A 187 20.11 0.95 10.50
CA THR A 187 18.77 0.83 11.07
C THR A 187 18.73 1.46 12.44
N PHE A 188 17.67 2.22 12.71
CA PHE A 188 17.42 2.93 13.96
C PHE A 188 16.10 2.47 14.57
N THR A 189 15.99 2.63 15.87
CA THR A 189 14.74 2.44 16.62
C THR A 189 14.33 3.73 17.30
N LEU A 190 13.04 3.99 17.33
CA LEU A 190 12.41 5.04 18.11
C LEU A 190 11.40 4.42 19.05
N ASP A 191 11.61 4.60 20.34
CA ASP A 191 10.64 4.24 21.35
C ASP A 191 9.67 5.41 21.61
N THR A 192 8.40 5.27 21.20
CA THR A 192 7.40 6.34 21.36
C THR A 192 6.76 6.42 22.75
N GLY A 193 7.03 5.48 23.65
CA GLY A 193 6.40 5.42 24.96
C GLY A 193 7.31 5.79 26.14
N ALA A 194 8.51 6.34 25.89
CA ALA A 194 9.49 6.65 26.93
C ALA A 194 8.87 7.42 28.12
N GLU A 195 9.23 7.02 29.35
CA GLU A 195 8.60 7.48 30.60
C GLU A 195 8.76 9.00 30.81
N ASP A 196 9.89 9.57 30.39
CA ASP A 196 10.22 10.99 30.52
C ASP A 196 9.58 11.89 29.46
N GLY A 197 8.77 11.32 28.56
CA GLY A 197 8.03 12.09 27.55
C GLY A 197 8.81 12.46 26.29
N VAL A 198 10.09 12.10 26.19
CA VAL A 198 10.93 12.33 24.99
C VAL A 198 11.26 10.99 24.33
N ALA A 199 10.84 10.82 23.08
CA ALA A 199 11.18 9.63 22.31
C ALA A 199 12.61 9.74 21.75
N VAL A 200 13.49 8.81 22.13
CA VAL A 200 14.93 8.83 21.80
C VAL A 200 15.24 7.85 20.68
N TRP A 201 16.03 8.29 19.69
CA TRP A 201 16.53 7.43 18.63
C TRP A 201 17.75 6.63 19.08
N LYS A 202 17.76 5.33 18.80
CA LYS A 202 18.91 4.44 19.01
C LYS A 202 19.31 3.78 17.69
N GLN A 203 20.59 3.86 17.32
CA GLN A 203 21.08 3.07 16.20
C GLN A 203 21.14 1.60 16.61
N ARG A 204 20.55 0.74 15.79
CA ARG A 204 20.57 -0.71 15.99
C ARG A 204 21.79 -1.34 15.35
N GLY A 205 21.99 -1.09 14.08
CA GLY A 205 23.11 -1.71 13.39
C GLY A 205 23.40 -1.06 12.05
N ARG A 206 24.46 -1.55 11.42
CA ARG A 206 24.94 -1.13 10.09
C ARG A 206 24.38 -2.04 9.01
N TRP A 207 23.07 -2.25 9.07
CA TRP A 207 22.29 -3.07 8.16
C TRP A 207 20.95 -2.36 7.87
N LYS A 208 20.27 -2.75 6.79
CA LYS A 208 18.94 -2.25 6.42
C LYS A 208 17.97 -3.41 6.27
N LEU A 209 16.70 -3.16 6.56
CA LEU A 209 15.63 -4.09 6.23
C LEU A 209 15.43 -4.17 4.71
N PRO A 210 14.93 -5.31 4.17
CA PRO A 210 14.85 -5.57 2.74
C PRO A 210 13.64 -4.93 2.05
N PHE A 211 13.02 -3.92 2.66
CA PHE A 211 11.74 -3.35 2.21
C PHE A 211 11.89 -1.99 1.52
N LYS A 212 10.93 -1.66 0.66
CA LYS A 212 10.62 -0.29 0.22
C LYS A 212 9.39 0.21 1.00
N GLY A 213 9.47 1.39 1.61
CA GLY A 213 8.32 2.01 2.27
C GLY A 213 7.95 1.32 3.59
N GLN A 214 6.66 1.06 3.81
CA GLN A 214 6.18 0.47 5.06
C GLN A 214 6.28 -1.07 5.02
N ALA A 215 6.73 -1.67 6.12
CA ALA A 215 6.57 -3.09 6.39
C ALA A 215 5.54 -3.32 7.51
N LEU A 216 4.78 -4.40 7.38
CA LEU A 216 3.63 -4.73 8.20
C LEU A 216 3.89 -6.04 8.95
N PHE A 217 3.63 -6.07 10.25
CA PHE A 217 3.77 -7.29 11.04
C PHE A 217 2.62 -8.26 10.76
N ASP A 218 2.95 -9.51 10.46
CA ASP A 218 2.01 -10.61 10.35
C ASP A 218 2.18 -11.62 11.49
N PRO A 219 1.26 -11.65 12.47
CA PRO A 219 1.33 -12.57 13.60
C PRO A 219 1.35 -14.06 13.24
N ALA A 220 0.85 -14.43 12.05
CA ALA A 220 0.84 -15.84 11.63
C ALA A 220 2.19 -16.32 11.10
N LEU A 221 2.99 -15.41 10.52
CA LEU A 221 4.36 -15.68 10.08
C LEU A 221 5.41 -15.27 11.12
N ASP A 222 4.99 -14.53 12.15
CA ASP A 222 5.86 -13.91 13.15
C ASP A 222 6.98 -13.07 12.53
N ALA A 223 6.63 -12.35 11.45
CA ALA A 223 7.57 -11.62 10.62
C ALA A 223 6.98 -10.29 10.14
N TRP A 224 7.85 -9.34 9.83
CA TRP A 224 7.47 -8.19 9.01
C TRP A 224 7.39 -8.61 7.54
N VAL A 225 6.38 -8.12 6.85
CA VAL A 225 6.14 -8.34 5.41
C VAL A 225 6.06 -6.98 4.72
N GLY A 226 6.72 -6.83 3.57
CA GLY A 226 6.73 -5.59 2.80
C GLY A 226 7.08 -5.80 1.34
N LEU A 227 6.92 -4.75 0.53
CA LEU A 227 7.40 -4.74 -0.86
C LEU A 227 8.93 -4.75 -0.86
N SER A 228 9.56 -5.46 -1.80
CA SER A 228 11.02 -5.49 -1.90
C SER A 228 11.62 -4.11 -2.12
N GLY A 229 12.70 -3.82 -1.39
CA GLY A 229 13.51 -2.60 -1.50
C GLY A 229 14.59 -2.64 -2.58
N ASP A 230 14.83 -3.79 -3.20
CA ASP A 230 15.84 -3.95 -4.23
C ASP A 230 15.24 -3.76 -5.63
N LYS A 231 15.94 -3.04 -6.50
CA LYS A 231 15.50 -2.79 -7.88
C LYS A 231 15.44 -4.09 -8.68
N ASP A 232 16.36 -5.02 -8.42
CA ASP A 232 16.45 -6.28 -9.17
C ASP A 232 15.33 -7.26 -8.80
N THR A 233 14.63 -7.01 -7.68
CA THR A 233 13.50 -7.82 -7.23
C THR A 233 12.22 -6.99 -7.13
N LEU A 234 12.14 -5.92 -7.93
CA LEU A 234 10.95 -5.08 -8.02
C LEU A 234 9.72 -5.94 -8.31
N GLY A 235 8.68 -5.75 -7.51
CA GLY A 235 7.43 -6.51 -7.60
C GLY A 235 7.38 -7.76 -6.74
N HIS A 236 8.47 -8.17 -6.10
CA HIS A 236 8.44 -9.23 -5.10
C HIS A 236 8.09 -8.68 -3.70
N LEU A 237 7.65 -9.58 -2.84
CA LEU A 237 7.48 -9.35 -1.40
C LEU A 237 8.68 -9.87 -0.64
N CYS A 238 8.99 -9.24 0.48
CA CYS A 238 9.96 -9.72 1.44
C CYS A 238 9.25 -10.08 2.74
N SER A 239 9.80 -11.03 3.48
CA SER A 239 9.53 -11.23 4.90
C SER A 239 10.84 -11.12 5.68
N SER A 240 10.82 -10.54 6.88
CA SER A 240 11.98 -10.41 7.75
C SER A 240 11.58 -10.77 9.18
N ASP A 241 12.45 -11.50 9.86
CA ASP A 241 12.32 -11.72 11.30
C ASP A 241 12.30 -10.37 12.02
N VAL A 242 11.55 -10.30 13.13
CA VAL A 242 11.45 -9.09 13.96
C VAL A 242 12.59 -9.10 14.99
N PRO A 243 13.55 -8.15 14.92
CA PRO A 243 14.60 -8.06 15.93
C PRO A 243 14.03 -7.70 17.31
N PRO A 244 14.57 -8.28 18.40
CA PRO A 244 14.13 -7.94 19.75
C PRO A 244 14.37 -6.45 20.08
N VAL A 245 13.53 -5.89 20.96
CA VAL A 245 13.63 -4.48 21.39
C VAL A 245 14.82 -4.24 22.31
N GLU A 246 15.15 -5.20 23.17
CA GLU A 246 16.35 -5.17 24.00
C GLU A 246 17.30 -6.23 23.47
N ALA A 247 18.33 -5.79 22.73
CA ALA A 247 19.39 -6.64 22.23
C ALA A 247 20.70 -6.14 22.82
N ASP A 248 21.52 -7.05 23.35
CA ASP A 248 22.90 -6.72 23.73
C ASP A 248 23.66 -6.19 22.49
N ASP A 249 24.73 -5.42 22.71
CA ASP A 249 25.48 -4.75 21.63
C ASP A 249 25.83 -5.69 20.46
N ALA A 250 26.18 -6.94 20.74
CA ALA A 250 26.49 -7.96 19.74
C ALA A 250 25.28 -8.40 18.89
N GLY A 251 24.09 -8.50 19.50
CA GLY A 251 22.85 -8.88 18.81
C GLY A 251 22.27 -7.74 17.97
N SER A 252 22.58 -6.49 18.35
CA SER A 252 22.14 -5.30 17.64
C SER A 252 22.85 -5.16 16.27
N GLU A 253 24.08 -5.65 16.13
CA GLU A 253 24.85 -5.59 14.88
C GLU A 253 24.45 -6.65 13.84
N MET A 254 23.76 -7.73 14.24
CA MET A 254 23.33 -8.77 13.31
C MET A 254 22.07 -8.35 12.55
N ALA A 255 22.12 -8.43 11.22
CA ALA A 255 20.94 -8.20 10.39
C ALA A 255 19.92 -9.34 10.60
N PRO A 256 18.60 -9.04 10.65
CA PRO A 256 17.59 -10.08 10.72
C PRO A 256 17.63 -10.96 9.46
N LEU A 257 17.29 -12.23 9.63
CA LEU A 257 17.07 -13.12 8.50
C LEU A 257 15.84 -12.64 7.74
N TRP A 258 15.91 -12.75 6.42
CA TRP A 258 14.81 -12.37 5.55
C TRP A 258 14.69 -13.32 4.37
N ARG A 259 13.51 -13.36 3.78
CA ARG A 259 13.14 -14.23 2.65
C ARG A 259 12.43 -13.42 1.58
N LEU A 260 12.72 -13.72 0.33
CA LEU A 260 12.03 -13.17 -0.85
C LEU A 260 10.88 -14.09 -1.26
N SER A 261 9.77 -13.52 -1.72
CA SER A 261 8.68 -14.29 -2.31
C SER A 261 9.10 -14.91 -3.64
N LYS A 262 8.64 -16.14 -3.89
CA LYS A 262 8.84 -16.82 -5.18
C LYS A 262 8.24 -16.06 -6.35
N GLU A 263 7.04 -15.53 -6.13
CA GLU A 263 6.28 -14.89 -7.19
C GLU A 263 6.52 -13.38 -7.22
N LYS A 264 6.57 -12.85 -8.45
CA LYS A 264 6.42 -11.43 -8.73
C LYS A 264 4.93 -11.08 -8.68
N MET A 265 4.60 -10.03 -7.95
CA MET A 265 3.23 -9.58 -7.67
C MET A 265 2.87 -8.26 -8.37
N LEU A 266 3.86 -7.49 -8.83
CA LEU A 266 3.67 -6.21 -9.53
C LEU A 266 4.16 -6.30 -10.97
N CYS A 267 3.54 -5.53 -11.86
CA CYS A 267 3.86 -5.37 -13.30
C CYS A 267 4.34 -6.68 -13.95
N GLY A 268 3.38 -7.55 -14.29
CA GLY A 268 3.64 -8.88 -14.83
C GLY A 268 4.04 -8.86 -16.30
N ASP A 269 3.62 -7.84 -17.04
CA ASP A 269 3.87 -7.69 -18.47
C ASP A 269 5.04 -6.70 -18.71
N PRO A 270 6.00 -7.02 -19.60
CA PRO A 270 7.05 -6.08 -20.02
C PRO A 270 6.56 -4.72 -20.54
N GLY A 271 5.33 -4.62 -21.05
CA GLY A 271 4.72 -3.38 -21.51
C GLY A 271 4.13 -2.51 -20.39
N GLU A 272 4.11 -3.00 -19.14
CA GLU A 272 3.61 -2.27 -17.98
C GLU A 272 4.74 -1.49 -17.29
N GLU A 273 4.60 -0.18 -17.22
CA GLU A 273 5.51 0.69 -16.46
C GLU A 273 4.97 0.91 -15.05
N HIS A 274 5.72 0.46 -14.04
CA HIS A 274 5.34 0.59 -12.64
C HIS A 274 5.41 2.03 -12.14
N LEU A 275 4.30 2.58 -11.64
CA LEU A 275 4.24 3.94 -11.10
C LEU A 275 4.22 3.96 -9.58
N GLY A 276 3.62 2.95 -8.94
CA GLY A 276 3.63 2.83 -7.49
C GLY A 276 2.82 1.66 -6.98
N ALA A 277 3.05 1.28 -5.73
CA ALA A 277 2.24 0.29 -5.04
C ALA A 277 2.23 0.53 -3.54
N ASP A 278 1.13 0.13 -2.91
CA ASP A 278 0.98 0.05 -1.46
C ASP A 278 0.53 -1.36 -1.06
N LEU A 279 1.00 -1.81 0.11
CA LEU A 279 0.69 -3.13 0.66
C LEU A 279 -0.12 -2.96 1.93
N VAL A 280 -1.19 -3.74 2.07
CA VAL A 280 -2.11 -3.65 3.19
C VAL A 280 -2.32 -5.03 3.81
N TYR A 281 -2.15 -5.12 5.14
CA TYR A 281 -2.46 -6.31 5.90
C TYR A 281 -3.95 -6.34 6.25
N MET A 282 -4.66 -7.34 5.74
CA MET A 282 -6.10 -7.48 5.97
C MET A 282 -6.43 -8.27 7.26
N GLY A 283 -5.42 -8.92 7.85
CA GLY A 283 -5.60 -9.82 8.98
C GLY A 283 -6.07 -11.21 8.58
N GLY A 284 -6.17 -12.12 9.54
CA GLY A 284 -6.72 -13.47 9.31
C GLY A 284 -5.82 -14.37 8.46
N ARG A 285 -4.94 -15.15 9.11
CA ARG A 285 -4.03 -16.13 8.47
C ARG A 285 -3.28 -15.52 7.27
N SER A 286 -2.58 -14.40 7.47
CA SER A 286 -1.67 -13.85 6.45
C SER A 286 -2.35 -13.35 5.17
N LYS A 287 -3.55 -12.77 5.25
CA LYS A 287 -4.19 -12.12 4.09
C LYS A 287 -3.71 -10.71 3.89
N PHE A 288 -3.37 -10.40 2.64
CA PHE A 288 -2.87 -9.11 2.21
C PHE A 288 -3.61 -8.63 0.97
N CYS A 289 -3.50 -7.33 0.76
CA CYS A 289 -3.93 -6.67 -0.45
C CYS A 289 -2.81 -5.77 -0.98
N ILE A 290 -2.52 -5.89 -2.27
CA ILE A 290 -1.69 -4.94 -3.00
C ILE A 290 -2.61 -4.02 -3.77
N LEU A 291 -2.35 -2.72 -3.67
CA LEU A 291 -2.87 -1.72 -4.59
C LEU A 291 -1.70 -1.22 -5.42
N GLN A 292 -1.68 -1.50 -6.72
CA GLN A 292 -0.65 -1.00 -7.63
C GLN A 292 -1.21 -0.08 -8.70
N CYS A 293 -0.39 0.85 -9.15
CA CYS A 293 -0.62 1.62 -10.36
C CYS A 293 0.54 1.47 -11.32
N PHE A 294 0.18 1.41 -12.59
CA PHE A 294 1.09 1.26 -13.70
C PHE A 294 0.49 1.93 -14.94
N SER A 295 1.34 2.29 -15.90
CA SER A 295 0.92 2.75 -17.22
C SER A 295 1.16 1.70 -18.29
N ILE A 296 0.28 1.70 -19.29
CA ILE A 296 0.47 0.96 -20.55
C ILE A 296 0.44 1.96 -21.72
N VAL A 297 1.26 1.70 -22.74
CA VAL A 297 1.36 2.53 -23.95
C VAL A 297 0.42 2.00 -25.04
N TYR A 298 -0.35 2.87 -25.70
CA TYR A 298 -1.14 2.51 -26.88
C TYR A 298 -0.33 2.69 -28.16
N GLY A 299 -0.44 1.74 -29.10
CA GLY A 299 -0.17 2.01 -30.51
C GLY A 299 -1.43 2.59 -31.16
N GLU A 300 -1.30 3.64 -31.96
CA GLU A 300 -2.40 4.38 -32.63
C GLU A 300 -3.18 3.58 -33.70
N LYS A 301 -3.33 2.26 -33.58
CA LYS A 301 -3.82 1.40 -34.68
C LYS A 301 -5.23 0.81 -34.55
N ASP A 302 -6.00 1.17 -33.54
CA ASP A 302 -7.35 0.61 -33.33
C ASP A 302 -8.48 1.66 -33.45
N ASP A 303 -8.24 2.79 -34.12
CA ASP A 303 -9.33 3.63 -34.63
C ASP A 303 -9.85 3.02 -35.94
N ASP A 304 -10.51 1.87 -35.84
CA ASP A 304 -11.50 1.42 -36.81
C ASP A 304 -12.71 2.37 -36.67
N HIS A 305 -12.55 3.60 -37.14
CA HIS A 305 -13.70 4.40 -37.55
C HIS A 305 -14.21 3.77 -38.85
N ASP A 306 -15.25 2.94 -38.69
CA ASP A 306 -16.24 2.64 -39.72
C ASP A 306 -16.84 3.96 -40.23
N ASP A 307 -16.15 4.67 -41.12
CA ASP A 307 -16.75 5.74 -41.90
C ASP A 307 -17.27 5.14 -43.21
N GLU A 308 -18.58 5.00 -43.27
CA GLU A 308 -19.32 4.61 -44.46
C GLU A 308 -19.01 5.56 -45.62
N GLY A 309 -18.28 5.05 -46.60
CA GLY A 309 -18.37 5.34 -48.05
C GLY A 309 -18.64 6.76 -48.54
N ASP A 310 -17.70 7.27 -49.36
CA ASP A 310 -18.05 8.01 -50.58
C ASP A 310 -17.13 7.57 -51.75
N PRO A 311 -17.66 7.08 -52.89
CA PRO A 311 -16.85 6.51 -53.96
C PRO A 311 -16.75 7.42 -55.20
N TYR A 312 -15.81 8.37 -55.24
CA TYR A 312 -15.36 9.04 -56.48
C TYR A 312 -13.96 9.65 -56.26
N GLN A 313 -12.95 9.63 -57.13
CA GLN A 313 -12.63 9.06 -58.45
C GLN A 313 -11.09 9.06 -58.53
N GLU A 314 -10.54 8.19 -59.39
CA GLU A 314 -9.11 8.12 -59.75
C GLU A 314 -8.56 9.47 -60.23
N ASP A 315 -7.33 9.79 -59.83
CA ASP A 315 -6.38 10.49 -60.69
C ASP A 315 -4.95 10.11 -60.25
N ASP A 316 -4.18 9.65 -61.24
CA ASP A 316 -2.81 9.17 -61.14
C ASP A 316 -1.87 10.22 -60.53
N VAL A 317 -1.15 9.82 -59.48
CA VAL A 317 0.09 10.49 -59.06
C VAL A 317 1.12 9.43 -58.71
N ASP A 318 2.18 9.37 -59.52
CA ASP A 318 3.41 8.65 -59.23
C ASP A 318 3.97 9.11 -57.89
N VAL A 319 3.75 8.32 -56.82
CA VAL A 319 4.39 8.57 -55.53
C VAL A 319 5.73 7.85 -55.52
N ASP A 320 6.75 8.69 -55.69
CA ASP A 320 8.17 8.42 -55.54
C ASP A 320 8.46 7.51 -54.33
N GLU A 321 9.32 6.53 -54.57
CA GLU A 321 9.79 5.50 -53.64
C GLU A 321 10.86 6.08 -52.67
N SER A 322 10.65 7.32 -52.22
CA SER A 322 11.56 8.02 -51.33
C SER A 322 10.77 8.74 -50.22
N ASP A 323 10.62 8.04 -49.10
CA ASP A 323 10.82 8.62 -47.76
C ASP A 323 10.42 7.61 -46.68
N ARG A 324 11.31 6.65 -46.49
CA ARG A 324 11.39 5.82 -45.28
C ARG A 324 11.93 6.67 -44.12
N TYR A 325 11.33 7.82 -43.83
CA TYR A 325 11.45 8.43 -42.52
C TYR A 325 10.51 7.67 -41.59
N LYS A 326 11.00 6.54 -41.06
CA LYS A 326 10.54 6.12 -39.72
C LYS A 326 11.07 7.20 -38.79
N GLU A 327 10.30 8.29 -38.67
CA GLU A 327 10.44 9.21 -37.56
C GLU A 327 10.50 8.32 -36.32
N LYS A 328 11.60 8.40 -35.56
CA LYS A 328 11.73 7.66 -34.32
C LYS A 328 10.61 8.21 -33.44
N VAL A 329 9.47 7.52 -33.42
CA VAL A 329 8.36 7.82 -32.54
C VAL A 329 8.98 7.93 -31.15
N ASN A 330 8.97 9.13 -30.59
CA ASN A 330 9.45 9.32 -29.24
C ASN A 330 8.46 8.57 -28.35
N GLU A 331 8.87 7.43 -27.80
CA GLU A 331 8.02 6.61 -26.93
C GLU A 331 7.49 7.40 -25.72
N GLU A 332 8.17 8.50 -25.34
CA GLU A 332 7.71 9.43 -24.31
C GLU A 332 6.44 10.20 -24.68
N ASN A 333 6.13 10.37 -25.98
CA ASN A 333 4.97 11.12 -26.46
C ASN A 333 3.76 10.23 -26.77
N LEU A 334 3.89 8.91 -26.66
CA LEU A 334 2.77 8.02 -26.93
C LEU A 334 1.70 8.12 -25.83
N PRO A 335 0.41 8.06 -26.18
CA PRO A 335 -0.66 8.11 -25.21
C PRO A 335 -0.57 6.93 -24.24
N ARG A 336 -0.55 7.25 -22.95
CA ARG A 336 -0.50 6.30 -21.85
C ARG A 336 -1.86 6.20 -21.19
N ARG A 337 -2.26 4.98 -20.80
CA ARG A 337 -3.35 4.80 -19.85
C ARG A 337 -2.80 4.39 -18.51
N HIS A 338 -3.23 5.12 -17.49
CA HIS A 338 -2.94 4.83 -16.10
C HIS A 338 -3.98 3.86 -15.56
N LEU A 339 -3.50 2.76 -15.00
CA LEU A 339 -4.32 1.67 -14.51
C LEU A 339 -4.07 1.48 -13.03
N LEU A 340 -5.12 1.10 -12.31
CA LEU A 340 -5.08 0.74 -10.90
C LEU A 340 -5.50 -0.71 -10.78
N GLN A 341 -4.67 -1.53 -10.14
CA GLN A 341 -4.97 -2.93 -9.92
C GLN A 341 -4.93 -3.26 -8.44
N LEU A 342 -5.96 -3.97 -8.01
CA LEU A 342 -6.09 -4.53 -6.69
C LEU A 342 -5.84 -6.03 -6.72
N ILE A 343 -4.94 -6.53 -5.88
CA ILE A 343 -4.62 -7.96 -5.79
C ILE A 343 -4.81 -8.41 -4.34
N THR A 344 -5.80 -9.25 -4.06
CA THR A 344 -5.96 -9.91 -2.75
C THR A 344 -5.39 -11.32 -2.80
N PHE A 345 -4.61 -11.67 -1.78
CA PHE A 345 -3.92 -12.94 -1.70
C PHE A 345 -3.65 -13.32 -0.24
N THR A 346 -3.31 -14.59 -0.03
CA THR A 346 -2.82 -15.11 1.25
C THR A 346 -1.34 -15.42 1.13
N LEU A 347 -0.51 -14.98 2.07
CA LEU A 347 0.90 -15.29 2.14
C LEU A 347 1.12 -16.53 3.00
N LYS A 348 2.11 -17.35 2.69
CA LYS A 348 2.47 -18.54 3.47
C LYS A 348 3.92 -18.94 3.22
N ASP A 349 4.46 -19.78 4.08
CA ASP A 349 5.66 -20.55 3.77
C ASP A 349 5.27 -21.83 3.01
N ASP A 350 6.07 -22.20 2.02
CA ASP A 350 5.96 -23.49 1.37
C ASP A 350 6.58 -24.61 2.22
N LYS A 351 6.51 -25.85 1.73
CA LYS A 351 7.10 -27.03 2.38
C LYS A 351 8.62 -26.94 2.60
N ASN A 352 9.31 -26.02 1.92
CA ASN A 352 10.74 -25.79 2.04
C ASN A 352 11.05 -24.54 2.90
N GLY A 353 10.04 -23.91 3.51
CA GLY A 353 10.19 -22.68 4.29
C GLY A 353 10.42 -21.42 3.44
N GLN A 354 10.15 -21.47 2.13
CA GLN A 354 10.23 -20.30 1.26
C GLN A 354 8.91 -19.54 1.24
N LEU A 355 9.00 -18.21 1.23
CA LEU A 355 7.85 -17.32 1.18
C LEU A 355 7.15 -17.44 -0.19
N THR A 356 5.83 -17.68 -0.17
CA THR A 356 5.01 -17.86 -1.37
C THR A 356 3.58 -17.38 -1.10
N THR A 357 2.79 -17.20 -2.15
CA THR A 357 1.36 -16.94 -2.00
C THR A 357 0.53 -18.22 -2.13
N ALA A 358 -0.66 -18.23 -1.54
CA ALA A 358 -1.70 -19.17 -1.92
C ALA A 358 -2.01 -19.05 -3.42
N LYS A 359 -2.45 -20.17 -4.01
CA LYS A 359 -2.66 -20.28 -5.47
C LYS A 359 -3.77 -19.39 -5.97
N ARG A 360 -4.82 -19.23 -5.18
CA ARG A 360 -5.93 -18.36 -5.53
C ARG A 360 -5.56 -16.93 -5.18
N ARG A 361 -5.61 -16.06 -6.19
CA ARG A 361 -5.49 -14.62 -6.06
C ARG A 361 -6.72 -13.99 -6.70
N ARG A 362 -7.25 -12.93 -6.10
CA ARG A 362 -8.32 -12.17 -6.73
C ARG A 362 -7.76 -10.85 -7.18
N VAL A 363 -8.03 -10.55 -8.44
CA VAL A 363 -7.56 -9.33 -9.09
C VAL A 363 -8.77 -8.51 -9.46
N ARG A 364 -8.68 -7.19 -9.30
CA ARG A 364 -9.65 -6.24 -9.86
C ARG A 364 -8.88 -5.13 -10.53
N CYS A 365 -9.27 -4.77 -11.74
CA CYS A 365 -8.58 -3.76 -12.53
C CYS A 365 -9.51 -2.57 -12.79
N PHE A 366 -8.96 -1.37 -12.65
CA PHE A 366 -9.66 -0.11 -12.84
C PHE A 366 -8.84 0.79 -13.75
N GLU A 367 -9.52 1.50 -14.63
CA GLU A 367 -8.92 2.57 -15.42
C GLU A 367 -8.97 3.87 -14.62
N LEU A 368 -7.84 4.57 -14.51
CA LEU A 368 -7.79 5.91 -13.95
C LEU A 368 -8.27 6.93 -14.99
N LEU A 369 -8.64 8.14 -14.54
CA LEU A 369 -9.06 9.20 -15.47
C LEU A 369 -7.88 9.59 -16.37
N ARG A 370 -8.16 9.91 -17.65
CA ARG A 370 -7.12 10.18 -18.68
C ARG A 370 -6.18 11.34 -18.34
N HIS A 371 -6.60 12.24 -17.45
CA HIS A 371 -5.81 13.39 -16.99
C HIS A 371 -5.13 13.18 -15.64
N ALA A 372 -5.33 12.02 -15.01
CA ALA A 372 -4.58 11.66 -13.83
C ALA A 372 -3.13 11.38 -14.24
N ASP A 373 -2.19 12.13 -13.67
CA ASP A 373 -0.75 11.90 -13.79
C ASP A 373 -0.21 11.57 -12.39
N PRO A 374 -0.49 10.35 -11.88
CA PRO A 374 -0.15 10.00 -10.51
C PRO A 374 1.37 10.00 -10.36
N LEU A 375 1.89 10.80 -9.41
CA LEU A 375 3.31 10.78 -9.13
C LEU A 375 3.69 9.46 -8.45
N PHE A 376 4.96 9.11 -8.60
CA PHE A 376 5.57 8.04 -7.82
C PHE A 376 5.31 8.29 -6.33
N ASP A 377 4.60 7.36 -5.68
CA ASP A 377 4.17 7.36 -4.27
C ASP A 377 2.82 8.04 -3.91
N ASP A 378 1.99 8.48 -4.87
CA ASP A 378 0.67 9.11 -4.59
C ASP A 378 -0.44 8.16 -4.14
N ILE A 379 -0.19 6.86 -4.19
CA ILE A 379 -1.21 5.85 -3.88
C ILE A 379 -1.03 5.34 -2.47
N ARG A 380 -2.14 5.36 -1.72
CA ARG A 380 -2.21 4.86 -0.35
C ARG A 380 -3.46 4.03 -0.14
N ALA A 381 -3.31 2.94 0.60
CA ALA A 381 -4.39 2.03 0.91
C ALA A 381 -4.41 1.66 2.40
N PHE A 382 -5.61 1.50 2.95
CA PHE A 382 -5.85 1.30 4.37
C PHE A 382 -6.97 0.27 4.57
N TRP A 383 -6.74 -0.71 5.44
CA TRP A 383 -7.76 -1.67 5.85
C TRP A 383 -8.34 -1.28 7.21
N ILE A 384 -9.53 -0.67 7.20
CA ILE A 384 -10.15 -0.02 8.37
C ILE A 384 -11.51 -0.63 8.68
#